data_AF-A0AAV6YF62-F1
#
_entry.id   AF-A0AAV6YF62-F1
#
_cell.length_a   1.000
_cell.length_b   1.000
_cell.length_c   1.000
_cell.angle_alpha   90.00
_cell.angle_beta   90.00
_cell.angle_gamma   90.00
#
_symmetry.space_group_name_H-M   'P 1'
#
loop_
_entity.id
_entity.type
_entity.pdbx_description
1 polymer ?
#
loop_
_entity_poly.entity_id
_entity_poly.type
_entity_poly.pdbx_seq_one_letter_code
_entity_poly.pdbx_strand_id
1 'polypeptide(L)'
;MFALLAEEIKMAEIQKANSRSKLLKLQQKVEIDSQLAQDDYQRLEDELSSLRLVHQMSDLFLEDDIFLHRSLEGISSESSSPYEEKSHWNCMICADTEVVVVFVPCTHQVVCFSCYEGRCKMRGQCPYCGAQIEQSIRVYGLSS
;
A
#
# COMPACT_ATOMS: atom_id res chain seq x y z
N MET A 1 62.10 20.31 -29.73
CA MET A 1 61.03 19.55 -30.43
C MET A 1 60.78 18.19 -29.75
N PHE A 2 61.77 17.30 -29.62
CA PHE A 2 61.58 15.99 -28.96
C PHE A 2 61.13 16.03 -27.48
N ALA A 3 61.64 16.99 -26.68
CA ALA A 3 61.26 17.11 -25.27
C ALA A 3 59.77 17.46 -25.07
N LEU A 4 59.23 18.36 -25.90
CA LEU A 4 57.82 18.74 -25.86
C LEU A 4 56.89 17.57 -26.22
N LEU A 5 57.31 16.77 -27.21
CA LEU A 5 56.58 15.59 -27.65
C LEU A 5 56.54 14.49 -26.57
N ALA A 6 57.65 14.30 -25.84
CA ALA A 6 57.71 13.37 -24.72
C ALA A 6 56.81 13.80 -23.55
N GLU A 7 56.72 15.10 -23.29
CA GLU A 7 55.87 15.66 -22.25
C GLU A 7 54.38 15.52 -22.59
N GLU A 8 54.01 15.76 -23.85
CA GLU A 8 52.64 15.57 -24.36
C GLU A 8 52.18 14.11 -24.26
N ILE A 9 53.06 13.14 -24.61
CA ILE A 9 52.78 11.71 -24.46
C ILE A 9 52.55 11.35 -22.99
N LYS A 10 53.41 11.83 -22.09
CA LYS A 10 53.29 11.57 -20.64
C LYS A 10 51.97 12.10 -20.08
N MET A 11 51.57 13.31 -20.48
CA MET A 11 50.30 13.90 -20.03
C MET A 11 49.10 13.13 -20.55
N ALA A 12 49.12 12.69 -21.80
CA ALA A 12 48.06 11.85 -22.38
C ALA A 12 47.95 10.49 -21.66
N GLU A 13 49.07 9.86 -21.30
CA GLU A 13 49.08 8.61 -20.53
C GLU A 13 48.48 8.78 -19.13
N ILE A 14 48.85 9.86 -18.42
CA ILE A 14 48.28 10.20 -17.11
C ILE A 14 46.77 10.44 -17.22
N GLN A 15 46.33 11.19 -18.23
CA GLN A 15 44.92 11.46 -18.45
C GLN A 15 44.14 10.18 -18.77
N LYS A 16 44.72 9.29 -19.58
CA LYS A 16 44.14 7.98 -19.89
C LYS A 16 44.04 7.09 -18.65
N ALA A 17 45.08 7.06 -17.82
CA ALA A 17 45.09 6.32 -16.56
C ALA A 17 44.02 6.85 -15.58
N ASN A 18 43.89 8.17 -15.45
CA ASN A 18 42.87 8.81 -14.62
C ASN A 18 41.46 8.48 -15.12
N SER A 19 41.23 8.64 -16.43
CA SER A 19 39.93 8.34 -17.05
C SER A 19 39.55 6.88 -16.87
N ARG A 20 40.51 5.95 -17.03
CA ARG A 20 40.33 4.52 -16.78
C ARG A 20 39.96 4.25 -15.32
N SER A 21 40.67 4.87 -14.37
CA SER A 21 40.36 4.73 -12.94
C SER A 21 38.95 5.24 -12.61
N LYS A 22 38.54 6.39 -13.18
CA LYS A 22 37.20 6.94 -13.00
C LYS A 22 36.12 6.02 -13.56
N LEU A 23 36.35 5.43 -14.74
CA LEU A 23 35.42 4.49 -15.35
C LEU A 23 35.24 3.23 -14.49
N LEU A 24 36.32 2.66 -13.96
CA LEU A 24 36.24 1.49 -13.07
C LEU A 24 35.44 1.79 -11.79
N LYS A 25 35.63 2.98 -11.19
CA LYS A 25 34.85 3.41 -10.02
C LYS A 25 33.36 3.54 -10.32
N LEU A 26 33.01 4.06 -11.50
CA LEU A 26 31.61 4.18 -11.91
C LEU A 26 30.99 2.80 -12.16
N GLN A 27 31.71 1.90 -12.82
CA GLN A 27 31.25 0.53 -13.03
C GLN A 27 31.02 -0.19 -11.71
N GLN A 28 31.98 -0.12 -10.77
CA GLN A 28 31.84 -0.70 -9.45
C GLN A 28 30.64 -0.14 -8.69
N LYS A 29 30.40 1.18 -8.78
CA LYS A 29 29.24 1.80 -8.15
C LYS A 29 27.92 1.26 -8.72
N VAL A 30 27.81 1.21 -10.06
CA VAL A 30 26.60 0.70 -10.72
C VAL A 30 26.34 -0.76 -10.34
N GLU A 31 27.39 -1.57 -10.23
CA GLU A 31 27.26 -2.97 -9.82
C GLU A 31 26.78 -3.11 -8.38
N ILE A 32 27.32 -2.32 -7.45
CA ILE A 32 26.86 -2.30 -6.05
C ILE A 32 25.41 -1.81 -5.97
N ASP A 33 25.08 -0.70 -6.63
CA ASP A 33 23.72 -0.14 -6.62
C ASP A 33 22.71 -1.15 -7.21
N SER A 34 23.10 -1.89 -8.25
CA SER A 34 22.29 -2.96 -8.82
C SER A 34 22.09 -4.13 -7.85
N GLN A 35 23.13 -4.55 -7.14
CA GLN A 35 23.03 -5.63 -6.14
C GLN A 35 22.10 -5.23 -4.99
N LEU A 36 22.27 -4.02 -4.46
CA LEU A 36 21.40 -3.50 -3.39
C LEU A 36 19.94 -3.44 -3.81
N ALA A 37 19.65 -2.98 -5.03
CA ALA A 37 18.29 -2.95 -5.54
C ALA A 37 17.69 -4.36 -5.71
N GLN A 38 18.50 -5.35 -6.09
CA GLN A 38 18.06 -6.75 -6.17
C GLN A 38 17.75 -7.33 -4.79
N ASP A 39 18.61 -7.08 -3.80
CA ASP A 39 18.39 -7.54 -2.43
C ASP A 39 17.13 -6.92 -1.81
N ASP A 40 16.91 -5.63 -2.06
CA ASP A 40 15.69 -4.92 -1.65
C ASP A 40 14.43 -5.51 -2.29
N TYR A 41 14.49 -5.82 -3.59
CA TYR A 41 13.39 -6.46 -4.30
C TYR A 41 13.06 -7.84 -3.70
N GLN A 42 14.08 -8.67 -3.47
CA GLN A 42 13.88 -10.01 -2.91
C GLN A 42 13.27 -9.95 -1.51
N ARG A 43 13.72 -9.03 -0.66
CA ARG A 43 13.14 -8.80 0.66
C ARG A 43 11.65 -8.43 0.58
N LEU A 44 11.28 -7.54 -0.35
CA LEU A 44 9.88 -7.16 -0.55
C LEU A 44 9.03 -8.32 -1.07
N GLU A 45 9.55 -9.16 -1.97
CA GLU A 45 8.85 -10.36 -2.41
C GLU A 45 8.60 -11.36 -1.27
N ASP A 46 9.57 -11.53 -0.38
CA ASP A 46 9.44 -12.40 0.79
C ASP A 46 8.39 -11.86 1.76
N GLU A 47 8.40 -10.54 2.03
CA GLU A 47 7.37 -9.87 2.84
C GLU A 47 5.97 -10.03 2.23
N LEU A 48 5.83 -9.82 0.92
CA LEU A 48 4.56 -10.03 0.21
C LEU A 48 4.09 -11.47 0.30
N SER A 49 5.00 -12.43 0.16
CA SER A 49 4.69 -13.86 0.27
C SER A 49 4.23 -14.21 1.68
N SER A 50 4.91 -13.69 2.71
CA SER A 50 4.51 -13.84 4.11
C SER A 50 3.13 -13.25 4.39
N LEU A 51 2.87 -12.01 3.95
CA LEU A 51 1.57 -11.36 4.11
C LEU A 51 0.44 -12.12 3.39
N ARG A 52 0.70 -12.64 2.19
CA ARG A 52 -0.24 -13.50 1.47
C ARG A 52 -0.56 -14.79 2.22
N LEU A 53 0.43 -15.42 2.85
CA LEU A 53 0.21 -16.60 3.68
C LEU A 53 -0.61 -16.26 4.93
N VAL A 54 -0.31 -15.16 5.62
CA VAL A 54 -1.09 -14.69 6.77
C VAL A 54 -2.54 -14.41 6.36
N HIS A 55 -2.76 -13.81 5.18
CA HIS A 55 -4.09 -13.57 4.65
C HIS A 55 -4.82 -14.88 4.31
N GLN A 56 -4.18 -15.81 3.62
CA GLN A 56 -4.78 -17.13 3.35
C GLN A 56 -5.09 -17.90 4.64
N MET A 57 -4.25 -17.80 5.67
CA MET A 57 -4.56 -18.36 6.98
C MET A 57 -5.79 -17.69 7.59
N SER A 58 -5.89 -16.35 7.51
CA SER A 58 -7.08 -15.61 7.95
C SER A 58 -8.35 -16.05 7.22
N ASP A 59 -8.27 -16.34 5.92
CA ASP A 59 -9.42 -16.83 5.14
C ASP A 59 -9.83 -18.25 5.56
N LEU A 60 -8.87 -19.11 5.90
CA LEU A 60 -9.15 -20.45 6.44
C LEU A 60 -9.78 -20.42 7.85
N PHE A 61 -9.55 -19.35 8.64
CA PHE A 61 -10.24 -19.13 9.91
C PHE A 61 -11.65 -18.53 9.74
N LEU A 62 -12.04 -18.11 8.53
CA LEU A 62 -13.40 -17.62 8.23
C LEU A 62 -14.33 -18.72 7.72
N GLU A 63 -13.81 -19.86 7.23
CA GLU A 63 -14.63 -20.96 6.70
C GLU A 63 -15.45 -21.70 7.77
N ASP A 64 -15.08 -21.61 9.06
CA ASP A 64 -15.86 -22.21 10.17
C ASP A 64 -17.10 -21.36 10.58
N ASP A 65 -17.22 -20.10 10.12
CA ASP A 65 -18.34 -19.21 10.46
C ASP A 65 -19.36 -19.01 9.30
N ILE A 66 -19.14 -19.60 8.11
CA ILE A 66 -20.00 -19.43 6.91
C ILE A 66 -20.99 -20.60 6.76
N PHE A 67 -21.84 -20.83 7.76
CA PHE A 67 -23.04 -21.69 7.59
C PHE A 67 -24.36 -20.89 7.45
N LEU A 68 -24.32 -19.55 7.48
CA LEU A 68 -25.53 -18.72 7.55
C LEU A 68 -25.57 -17.51 6.60
N HIS A 69 -25.30 -17.65 5.29
CA HIS A 69 -25.89 -16.69 4.34
C HIS A 69 -25.98 -17.22 2.90
N ARG A 70 -27.07 -17.96 2.63
CA ARG A 70 -27.48 -18.40 1.30
C ARG A 70 -28.54 -17.44 0.75
N SER A 71 -28.38 -17.02 -0.50
CA SER A 71 -29.23 -16.13 -1.32
C SER A 71 -28.92 -14.64 -1.08
N LEU A 72 -28.59 -13.82 -2.09
CA LEU A 72 -29.27 -13.65 -3.36
C LEU A 72 -28.35 -12.96 -4.39
N GLU A 73 -28.38 -13.46 -5.62
CA GLU A 73 -27.74 -12.92 -6.82
C GLU A 73 -28.40 -11.61 -7.28
N GLY A 74 -27.65 -10.72 -7.95
CA GLY A 74 -28.22 -9.60 -8.70
C GLY A 74 -27.22 -8.50 -9.04
N ILE A 75 -26.51 -8.66 -10.16
CA ILE A 75 -25.47 -7.75 -10.67
C ILE A 75 -26.11 -6.67 -11.56
N SER A 76 -25.52 -5.48 -11.51
CA SER A 76 -25.39 -4.45 -12.57
C SER A 76 -26.23 -3.18 -12.40
N SER A 77 -25.56 -2.03 -12.26
CA SER A 77 -25.45 -1.08 -13.37
C SER A 77 -24.47 0.09 -13.09
N GLU A 78 -23.66 0.32 -14.12
CA GLU A 78 -22.76 1.42 -14.51
C GLU A 78 -22.81 2.82 -13.85
N SER A 79 -21.63 3.44 -13.66
CA SER A 79 -21.21 4.60 -14.47
C SER A 79 -19.78 5.09 -14.13
N SER A 80 -19.05 5.47 -15.18
CA SER A 80 -17.66 5.93 -15.15
C SER A 80 -17.58 7.47 -15.11
N SER A 81 -16.64 8.03 -14.34
CA SER A 81 -16.22 9.45 -14.44
C SER A 81 -14.79 9.62 -13.88
N PRO A 82 -13.88 10.38 -14.54
CA PRO A 82 -12.51 10.57 -14.09
C PRO A 82 -12.31 11.96 -13.44
N TYR A 83 -12.46 12.03 -12.12
CA TYR A 83 -11.95 13.14 -11.30
C TYR A 83 -11.40 12.55 -10.00
N GLU A 84 -10.10 12.72 -9.77
CA GLU A 84 -9.53 12.44 -8.45
C GLU A 84 -10.05 13.45 -7.44
N GLU A 85 -10.84 13.02 -6.45
CA GLU A 85 -10.91 13.73 -5.18
C GLU A 85 -11.48 12.82 -4.08
N LYS A 86 -10.61 12.52 -3.10
CA LYS A 86 -10.83 11.71 -1.89
C LYS A 86 -11.42 10.32 -2.16
N SER A 87 -10.61 9.28 -1.98
CA SER A 87 -11.13 7.91 -1.84
C SER A 87 -12.04 7.83 -0.60
N HIS A 88 -13.30 8.15 -0.79
CA HIS A 88 -14.34 7.93 0.20
C HIS A 88 -14.50 6.41 0.29
N TRP A 89 -14.12 5.86 1.42
CA TRP A 89 -14.31 4.44 1.66
C TRP A 89 -15.83 4.19 1.76
N ASN A 90 -16.32 3.17 1.07
CA ASN A 90 -17.72 2.79 1.17
C ASN A 90 -17.92 1.92 2.43
N CYS A 91 -19.12 2.02 3.01
CA CYS A 91 -19.53 1.25 4.16
C CYS A 91 -19.36 -0.24 3.90
N MET A 92 -18.64 -0.95 4.75
CA MET A 92 -18.40 -2.39 4.57
C MET A 92 -19.67 -3.26 4.71
N ILE A 93 -20.78 -2.69 5.17
CA ILE A 93 -22.04 -3.40 5.40
C ILE A 93 -22.99 -3.30 4.19
N CYS A 94 -23.11 -2.11 3.57
CA CYS A 94 -23.99 -1.94 2.41
C CYS A 94 -23.23 -1.72 1.10
N ALA A 95 -21.94 -1.37 1.13
CA ALA A 95 -21.13 -0.96 -0.02
C ALA A 95 -21.66 0.25 -0.84
N ASP A 96 -22.84 0.77 -0.51
CA ASP A 96 -23.52 1.83 -1.26
C ASP A 96 -23.21 3.27 -0.82
N THR A 97 -22.81 3.45 0.45
CA THR A 97 -22.73 4.78 1.06
C THR A 97 -21.41 4.97 1.78
N GLU A 98 -20.91 6.20 1.78
CA GLU A 98 -19.63 6.54 2.38
C GLU A 98 -19.60 6.30 3.89
N VAL A 99 -18.42 5.94 4.40
CA VAL A 99 -18.19 5.79 5.83
C VAL A 99 -18.21 7.16 6.51
N VAL A 100 -19.06 7.31 7.52
CA VAL A 100 -19.24 8.59 8.24
C VAL A 100 -19.25 8.42 9.75
N VAL A 101 -19.06 7.21 10.27
CA VAL A 101 -19.08 6.93 11.71
C VAL A 101 -17.74 6.39 12.17
N VAL A 102 -17.12 7.06 13.15
CA VAL A 102 -15.90 6.65 13.83
C VAL A 102 -16.25 6.00 15.16
N PHE A 103 -15.68 4.83 15.44
CA PHE A 103 -15.88 4.11 16.71
C PHE A 103 -14.76 4.40 17.71
N VAL A 104 -15.11 4.66 18.96
CA VAL A 104 -14.17 4.86 20.08
C VAL A 104 -14.23 3.64 21.00
N PRO A 105 -13.08 3.07 21.42
CA PRO A 105 -11.71 3.61 21.31
C PRO A 105 -10.92 3.17 20.07
N CYS A 106 -11.44 2.26 19.23
CA CYS A 106 -10.63 1.65 18.17
C CYS A 106 -10.35 2.54 16.95
N THR A 107 -10.97 3.71 16.85
CA THR A 107 -10.83 4.73 15.79
C THR A 107 -11.23 4.29 14.38
N HIS A 108 -11.78 3.09 14.21
CA HIS A 108 -12.20 2.60 12.90
C HIS A 108 -13.40 3.36 12.35
N GLN A 109 -13.28 3.81 11.08
CA GLN A 109 -14.33 4.45 10.30
C GLN A 109 -14.75 3.54 9.15
N VAL A 110 -15.65 2.61 9.43
CA VAL A 110 -15.92 1.46 8.51
C VAL A 110 -17.38 1.33 8.10
N VAL A 111 -18.28 2.16 8.65
CA VAL A 111 -19.71 2.11 8.34
C VAL A 111 -20.32 3.49 8.06
N CYS A 112 -21.40 3.48 7.28
CA CYS A 112 -22.28 4.64 7.13
C CYS A 112 -23.21 4.80 8.34
N PHE A 113 -23.86 5.95 8.44
CA PHE A 113 -24.75 6.26 9.56
C PHE A 113 -25.98 5.33 9.62
N SER A 114 -26.60 5.01 8.48
CA SER A 114 -27.79 4.15 8.45
C SER A 114 -27.48 2.72 8.91
N CYS A 115 -26.34 2.17 8.49
CA CYS A 115 -25.89 0.85 8.95
C CYS A 115 -25.45 0.86 10.42
N TYR A 116 -24.89 1.97 10.90
CA TYR A 116 -24.62 2.14 12.32
C TYR A 116 -25.91 2.06 13.15
N GLU A 117 -26.94 2.85 12.82
CA GLU A 117 -28.20 2.86 13.59
C GLU A 117 -28.95 1.53 13.49
N GLY A 118 -29.02 0.93 12.31
CA GLY A 118 -29.79 -0.28 12.08
C GLY A 118 -29.14 -1.57 12.58
N ARG A 119 -27.80 -1.62 12.68
CA ARG A 119 -27.06 -2.87 12.94
C ARG A 119 -26.01 -2.74 14.05
N CYS A 120 -25.10 -1.77 13.94
CA CYS A 120 -23.96 -1.67 14.87
C CYS A 120 -24.34 -1.17 16.25
N LYS A 121 -25.29 -0.24 16.35
CA LYS A 121 -25.74 0.35 17.63
C LYS A 121 -26.29 -0.72 18.59
N MET A 122 -26.95 -1.74 18.06
CA MET A 122 -27.49 -2.85 18.85
C MET A 122 -26.41 -3.84 19.29
N ARG A 123 -25.40 -4.10 18.45
CA ARG A 123 -24.29 -5.01 18.78
C ARG A 123 -23.29 -4.40 19.75
N GLY A 124 -23.13 -3.07 19.73
CA GLY A 124 -22.18 -2.37 20.58
C GLY A 124 -20.71 -2.73 20.32
N GLN A 125 -20.39 -3.36 19.18
CA GLN A 125 -19.03 -3.77 18.82
C GLN A 125 -18.67 -3.28 17.43
N CYS A 126 -17.39 -2.93 17.24
CA CYS A 126 -16.84 -2.54 15.96
C CYS A 126 -16.88 -3.74 14.99
N PRO A 127 -17.50 -3.61 13.80
CA PRO A 127 -17.57 -4.71 12.84
C PRO A 127 -16.23 -5.09 12.21
N TYR A 128 -15.20 -4.24 12.33
CA TYR A 128 -13.87 -4.50 11.78
C TYR A 128 -12.96 -5.25 12.75
N CYS A 129 -12.90 -4.82 14.01
CA CYS A 129 -11.96 -5.37 15.00
C CYS A 129 -12.62 -6.04 16.21
N GLY A 130 -13.95 -6.06 16.30
CA GLY A 130 -14.70 -6.63 17.43
C GLY A 130 -14.65 -5.82 18.74
N ALA A 131 -13.87 -4.73 18.80
CA ALA A 131 -13.75 -3.90 20.00
C ALA A 131 -15.11 -3.33 20.45
N GLN A 132 -15.33 -3.27 21.77
CA GLN A 132 -16.52 -2.66 22.35
C GLN A 132 -16.58 -1.17 21.99
N ILE A 133 -17.74 -0.72 21.51
CA ILE A 133 -18.02 0.68 21.18
C ILE A 133 -18.46 1.37 22.46
N GLU A 134 -17.65 2.30 22.94
CA GLU A 134 -17.98 3.20 24.04
C GLU A 134 -18.70 4.44 23.52
N GLN A 135 -18.22 4.96 22.39
CA GLN A 135 -18.80 6.12 21.73
C GLN A 135 -18.71 5.97 20.21
N SER A 136 -19.69 6.54 19.50
CA SER A 136 -19.69 6.68 18.05
C SER A 136 -19.77 8.15 17.67
N ILE A 137 -18.90 8.60 16.78
CA ILE A 137 -18.83 9.98 16.32
C ILE A 137 -19.22 10.01 14.84
N ARG A 138 -20.26 10.77 14.49
CA ARG A 138 -20.60 11.02 13.09
C ARG A 138 -19.75 12.18 12.57
N VAL A 139 -18.95 11.91 11.54
CA VAL A 139 -18.11 12.88 10.86
C VAL A 139 -18.87 13.45 9.67
N TYR A 140 -18.89 14.76 9.56
CA TYR A 140 -19.36 15.47 8.38
C TYR A 140 -18.13 16.09 7.72
N GLY A 141 -17.87 15.73 6.47
CA GLY A 141 -16.88 16.45 5.68
C GLY A 141 -17.33 17.90 5.48
N LEU A 142 -16.39 18.82 5.36
CA LEU A 142 -16.66 20.09 4.69
C LEU A 142 -16.88 19.77 3.21
N SER A 143 -18.12 19.47 2.83
CA SER A 143 -18.52 19.42 1.43
C SER A 143 -18.48 20.85 0.88
N SER A 144 -17.49 21.14 0.03
CA SER A 144 -17.49 22.32 -0.84
C SER A 144 -18.31 22.05 -2.09
#